data_AF-A0A3B0MUY8-F1
#
_entry.id   AF-A0A3B0MUY8-F1
#
_cell.length_a   1.000
_cell.length_b   1.000
_cell.length_c   1.000
_cell.angle_alpha   90.00
_cell.angle_beta   90.00
_cell.angle_gamma   90.00
#
_symmetry.space_group_name_H-M   'P 1'
#
loop_
_entity.id
_entity.type
_entity.pdbx_description
1 polymer ?
#
loop_
_entity_poly.entity_id
_entity_poly.type
_entity_poly.pdbx_seq_one_letter_code
_entity_poly.pdbx_strand_id
1 'polypeptide(L)'
;MEVNSYFEELCTQVYNYYGKARNVDPKKHALVMLRSMGEFWTEEELKNALSNLNYGQEFLSFTDFRRLAKSKWYEPNSNENEEGEQVNEDGYGNQIYMHSEDMEKFKNAFDRVSKFYTGNEGENKTLPVNVLYNILTNFEDPMPKRVGTYLVSNLNVYNNEVSARSLLCLLARREEFGKVV
;
A
#
# COMPACT_ATOMS: atom_id res chain seq x y z
N MET A 1 14.79 -24.39 -9.02
CA MET A 1 15.04 -22.94 -9.09
C MET A 1 13.66 -22.28 -9.22
N GLU A 2 12.94 -22.15 -8.10
CA GLU A 2 11.60 -21.53 -8.03
C GLU A 2 11.69 -20.18 -7.32
N VAL A 3 12.58 -19.32 -7.79
CA VAL A 3 12.72 -17.98 -7.23
C VAL A 3 11.78 -17.07 -8.03
N ASN A 4 10.68 -16.64 -7.39
CA ASN A 4 9.65 -15.67 -7.86
C ASN A 4 8.39 -16.13 -8.64
N SER A 5 7.83 -17.33 -8.45
CA SER A 5 6.54 -17.63 -9.14
C SER A 5 5.44 -16.63 -8.78
N TYR A 6 5.36 -16.21 -7.50
CA TYR A 6 4.36 -15.26 -7.02
C TYR A 6 4.51 -13.86 -7.62
N PHE A 7 5.74 -13.32 -7.70
CA PHE A 7 5.97 -12.00 -8.31
C PHE A 7 5.57 -11.99 -9.80
N GLU A 8 5.94 -13.04 -10.53
CA GLU A 8 5.60 -13.16 -11.96
C GLU A 8 4.09 -13.31 -12.16
N GLU A 9 3.43 -14.08 -11.29
CA GLU A 9 1.98 -14.25 -11.31
C GLU A 9 1.26 -12.93 -11.00
N LEU A 10 1.67 -12.21 -9.96
CA LEU A 10 1.11 -10.91 -9.58
C LEU A 10 1.31 -9.87 -10.68
N CYS A 11 2.52 -9.81 -11.28
CA CYS A 11 2.79 -8.94 -12.43
C CYS A 11 1.82 -9.24 -13.58
N THR A 12 1.60 -10.52 -13.86
CA THR A 12 0.70 -10.97 -14.93
C THR A 12 -0.74 -10.58 -14.64
N GLN A 13 -1.22 -10.79 -13.41
CA GLN A 13 -2.57 -10.43 -12.99
C GLN A 13 -2.82 -8.92 -13.08
N VAL A 14 -1.92 -8.12 -12.49
CA VAL A 14 -2.01 -6.65 -12.50
C VAL A 14 -1.97 -6.12 -13.93
N TYR A 15 -1.05 -6.61 -14.77
CA TYR A 15 -0.94 -6.16 -16.16
C TYR A 15 -2.14 -6.59 -17.01
N ASN A 16 -2.70 -7.78 -16.79
CA ASN A 16 -3.89 -8.23 -17.50
C ASN A 16 -5.13 -7.41 -17.14
N TYR A 17 -5.26 -7.02 -15.88
CA TYR A 17 -6.39 -6.24 -15.39
C TYR A 17 -6.30 -4.78 -15.83
N TYR A 18 -5.17 -4.13 -15.55
CA TYR A 18 -5.00 -2.70 -15.83
C TYR A 18 -4.44 -2.42 -17.22
N GLY A 19 -3.51 -3.22 -17.74
CA GLY A 19 -2.76 -2.93 -18.96
C GLY A 19 -3.60 -2.78 -20.23
N LYS A 20 -4.86 -3.20 -20.21
CA LYS A 20 -5.84 -3.04 -21.30
C LYS A 20 -6.63 -1.72 -21.24
N ALA A 21 -6.60 -1.01 -20.12
CA ALA A 21 -7.28 0.28 -19.97
C ALA A 21 -6.47 1.39 -20.67
N ARG A 22 -6.87 1.77 -21.88
CA ARG A 22 -6.22 2.82 -22.70
C ARG A 22 -6.94 4.17 -22.69
N ASN A 23 -8.03 4.28 -21.95
CA ASN A 23 -8.86 5.48 -21.83
C ASN A 23 -8.51 6.34 -20.60
N VAL A 24 -7.33 6.13 -20.01
CA VAL A 24 -6.85 6.81 -18.80
C VAL A 24 -5.51 7.49 -19.10
N ASP A 25 -5.22 8.56 -18.35
CA ASP A 25 -3.92 9.23 -18.39
C ASP A 25 -2.79 8.20 -18.19
N PRO A 26 -1.80 8.11 -19.09
CA PRO A 26 -0.80 7.05 -19.04
C PRO A 26 0.09 7.07 -17.80
N LYS A 27 0.33 8.25 -17.21
CA LYS A 27 1.10 8.37 -15.97
C LYS A 27 0.31 7.86 -14.77
N LYS A 28 -0.95 8.30 -14.64
CA LYS A 28 -1.86 7.78 -13.59
C LYS A 28 -2.06 6.28 -13.72
N HIS A 29 -2.16 5.79 -14.96
CA HIS A 29 -2.28 4.37 -15.27
C HIS A 29 -1.07 3.58 -14.79
N ALA A 30 0.14 4.02 -15.15
CA ALA A 30 1.39 3.41 -14.70
C ALA A 30 1.53 3.42 -13.17
N LEU A 31 1.15 4.53 -12.51
CA LEU A 31 1.20 4.67 -11.06
C LEU A 31 0.29 3.66 -10.35
N VAL A 32 -0.96 3.50 -10.83
CA VAL A 32 -1.91 2.53 -10.29
C VAL A 32 -1.38 1.10 -10.45
N MET A 33 -0.81 0.78 -11.62
CA MET A 33 -0.25 -0.55 -11.86
C MET A 33 0.90 -0.86 -10.91
N LEU A 34 1.85 0.05 -10.74
CA LEU A 34 3.01 -0.15 -9.87
C LEU A 34 2.61 -0.23 -8.39
N ARG A 35 1.67 0.61 -7.95
CA ARG A 35 1.11 0.54 -6.58
C ARG A 35 0.32 -0.73 -6.31
N SER A 36 -0.28 -1.33 -7.35
CA SER A 36 -1.00 -2.62 -7.23
C SER A 36 -0.05 -3.80 -6.96
N MET A 37 1.26 -3.61 -7.10
CA MET A 37 2.26 -4.59 -6.69
C MET A 37 2.54 -4.57 -5.18
N GLY A 38 1.89 -3.67 -4.43
CA GLY A 38 2.05 -3.54 -2.97
C GLY A 38 3.11 -2.54 -2.55
N GLU A 39 3.95 -2.08 -3.47
CA GLU A 39 5.03 -1.11 -3.18
C GLU A 39 4.58 0.33 -3.36
N PHE A 40 5.10 1.23 -2.54
CA PHE A 40 4.83 2.67 -2.66
C PHE A 40 5.63 3.29 -3.81
N TRP A 41 4.92 4.00 -4.69
CA TRP A 41 5.48 4.76 -5.81
C TRP A 41 4.92 6.17 -5.79
N THR A 42 5.75 7.20 -5.86
CA THR A 42 5.31 8.61 -6.00
C THR A 42 5.22 9.03 -7.47
N GLU A 43 4.52 10.12 -7.76
CA GLU A 43 4.50 10.71 -9.10
C GLU A 43 5.91 11.13 -9.57
N GLU A 44 6.76 11.63 -8.68
CA GLU A 44 8.14 12.02 -9.00
C GLU A 44 9.03 10.83 -9.33
N GLU A 45 8.95 9.75 -8.55
CA GLU A 45 9.67 8.50 -8.82
C GLU A 45 9.26 7.92 -10.17
N LEU A 46 7.95 7.91 -10.45
CA LEU A 46 7.44 7.47 -11.73
C LEU A 46 7.95 8.37 -12.86
N LYS A 47 7.93 9.69 -12.71
CA LYS A 47 8.42 10.62 -13.72
C LYS A 47 9.89 10.37 -14.07
N ASN A 48 10.73 10.13 -13.07
CA ASN A 48 12.15 9.79 -13.24
C ASN A 48 12.35 8.40 -13.86
N ALA A 49 11.49 7.44 -13.54
CA ALA A 49 11.51 6.11 -14.14
C ALA A 49 11.10 6.13 -15.62
N LEU A 50 10.06 6.91 -15.95
CA LEU A 50 9.51 7.04 -17.30
C LEU A 50 10.39 7.88 -18.23
N SER A 51 11.16 8.85 -17.71
CA SER A 51 12.09 9.65 -18.54
C SER A 51 13.20 8.81 -19.19
N ASN A 52 13.42 7.59 -18.69
CA ASN A 52 14.39 6.64 -19.22
C ASN A 52 13.80 5.61 -20.20
N LEU A 53 12.50 5.72 -20.53
CA LEU A 53 11.84 4.83 -21.49
C LEU A 53 12.01 5.31 -22.93
N ASN A 54 11.89 4.37 -23.87
CA ASN A 54 12.03 4.62 -25.30
C ASN A 54 11.06 5.71 -25.78
N TYR A 55 11.59 6.64 -26.60
CA TYR A 55 10.81 7.70 -27.23
C TYR A 55 9.63 7.12 -28.03
N GLY A 56 8.41 7.50 -27.68
CA GLY A 56 7.18 7.19 -28.43
C GLY A 56 6.21 6.21 -27.77
N GLN A 57 6.55 5.59 -26.63
CA GLN A 57 5.59 4.80 -25.85
C GLN A 57 4.88 5.67 -24.80
N GLU A 58 3.57 5.84 -24.92
CA GLU A 58 2.76 6.53 -23.92
C GLU A 58 2.50 5.65 -22.69
N PHE A 59 2.29 4.34 -22.90
CA PHE A 59 1.98 3.40 -21.83
C PHE A 59 3.09 2.37 -21.61
N LEU A 60 3.24 1.90 -20.37
CA LEU A 60 4.19 0.84 -20.01
C LEU A 60 3.90 -0.46 -20.77
N SER A 61 4.92 -1.01 -21.42
CA SER A 61 4.91 -2.40 -21.87
C SER A 61 4.94 -3.35 -20.67
N PHE A 62 4.55 -4.62 -20.84
CA PHE A 62 4.64 -5.62 -19.77
C PHE A 62 6.08 -5.73 -19.25
N THR A 63 7.05 -5.73 -20.16
CA THR A 63 8.48 -5.80 -19.84
C THR A 63 8.92 -4.60 -18.99
N ASP A 64 8.50 -3.39 -19.33
CA ASP A 64 8.86 -2.19 -18.58
C ASP A 64 8.18 -2.14 -17.22
N PHE A 65 6.89 -2.46 -17.17
CA PHE A 65 6.14 -2.58 -15.92
C PHE A 65 6.80 -3.59 -14.99
N ARG A 66 7.08 -4.81 -15.46
CA ARG A 66 7.72 -5.87 -14.68
C ARG A 66 9.10 -5.43 -14.18
N ARG A 67 9.90 -4.80 -15.03
CA ARG A 67 11.24 -4.29 -14.66
C ARG A 67 11.16 -3.24 -13.55
N LEU A 68 10.24 -2.28 -13.66
CA LEU A 68 10.02 -1.25 -12.65
C LEU A 68 9.46 -1.84 -11.36
N ALA A 69 8.44 -2.69 -11.43
CA ALA A 69 7.92 -3.38 -10.25
C ALA A 69 9.03 -4.15 -9.52
N LYS A 70 9.89 -4.87 -10.26
CA LYS A 70 11.01 -5.62 -9.67
C LYS A 70 12.04 -4.72 -8.98
N SER A 71 12.24 -3.48 -9.41
CA SER A 71 13.25 -2.60 -8.81
C SER A 71 12.91 -2.14 -7.38
N LYS A 72 11.63 -2.22 -7.00
CA LYS A 72 11.17 -1.98 -5.62
C LYS A 72 10.62 -3.23 -4.94
N TRP A 73 10.64 -4.38 -5.62
CA TRP A 73 10.03 -5.59 -5.10
C TRP A 73 10.80 -6.08 -3.88
N TYR A 74 10.14 -6.02 -2.73
CA TYR A 74 10.60 -6.70 -1.55
C TYR A 74 10.26 -8.20 -1.67
N GLU A 75 11.28 -9.06 -1.73
CA GLU A 75 11.07 -10.50 -1.59
C GLU A 75 10.79 -10.81 -0.12
N PRO A 76 9.57 -11.25 0.26
CA PRO A 76 9.36 -11.75 1.60
C PRO A 76 10.21 -13.02 1.71
N ASN A 77 11.27 -12.98 2.50
CA ASN A 77 12.08 -14.16 2.72
C ASN A 77 11.19 -15.22 3.37
N SER A 78 11.00 -16.35 2.68
CA SER A 78 10.30 -17.53 3.25
C SER A 78 11.09 -18.21 4.39
N ASN A 79 12.17 -17.58 4.86
CA ASN A 79 13.10 -18.06 5.89
C ASN A 79 13.15 -17.15 7.12
N GLU A 80 12.10 -16.39 7.45
CA GLU A 80 12.04 -15.65 8.72
C GLU A 80 11.64 -16.57 9.90
N ASN A 81 12.51 -17.54 10.17
CA ASN A 81 12.73 -18.10 11.51
C ASN A 81 14.16 -17.80 11.99
N GLU A 82 14.89 -16.90 11.33
CA GLU A 82 16.22 -16.47 11.77
C GLU A 82 16.09 -15.23 12.66
N GLU A 83 16.07 -15.50 13.96
CA GLU A 83 16.63 -14.69 15.05
C GLU A 83 16.87 -13.19 14.75
N GLY A 84 15.95 -12.33 15.20
CA GLY A 84 16.31 -10.97 15.61
C GLY A 84 15.50 -9.80 15.06
N GLU A 85 14.61 -9.98 14.10
CA GLU A 85 13.69 -8.90 13.70
C GLU A 85 12.49 -8.84 14.65
N GLN A 86 12.23 -7.66 15.20
CA GLN A 86 11.03 -7.41 16.00
C GLN A 86 9.80 -7.58 15.09
N VAL A 87 9.28 -8.79 15.04
CA VAL A 87 8.01 -9.11 14.37
C VAL A 87 6.93 -8.33 15.09
N ASN A 88 6.45 -7.27 14.44
CA ASN A 88 5.40 -6.46 15.03
C ASN A 88 4.09 -7.25 15.01
N GLU A 89 3.58 -7.59 16.18
CA GLU A 89 2.34 -8.32 16.34
C GLU A 89 1.17 -7.36 16.45
N ASP A 90 0.07 -7.68 15.77
CA ASP A 90 -1.20 -6.96 15.89
C ASP A 90 -1.92 -7.19 17.23
N GLY A 91 -1.25 -7.89 18.16
CA GLY A 91 -1.66 -8.36 19.49
C GLY A 91 -2.84 -9.33 19.51
N TYR A 92 -3.15 -9.94 18.36
CA TYR A 92 -3.99 -11.13 18.20
C TYR A 92 -3.21 -12.28 17.55
N GLY A 93 -1.87 -12.20 17.53
CA GLY A 93 -0.99 -13.17 16.90
C GLY A 93 -0.77 -12.99 15.39
N ASN A 94 -1.35 -11.98 14.73
CA ASN A 94 -1.09 -11.75 13.32
C ASN A 94 0.16 -10.88 13.13
N GLN A 95 1.02 -11.30 12.21
CA GLN A 95 2.25 -10.58 11.88
C GLN A 95 1.93 -9.37 10.99
N ILE A 96 2.42 -8.20 11.39
CA ILE A 96 2.43 -7.00 10.57
C ILE A 96 3.75 -6.98 9.81
N TYR A 97 3.71 -7.37 8.53
CA TYR A 97 4.86 -7.33 7.63
C TYR A 97 5.15 -5.87 7.20
N MET A 98 5.82 -5.12 8.08
CA MET A 98 6.26 -3.74 7.84
C MET A 98 7.58 -3.52 8.59
N HIS A 99 8.56 -2.86 7.96
CA HIS A 99 9.80 -2.51 8.61
C HIS A 99 9.57 -1.62 9.84
N SER A 100 10.39 -1.79 10.88
CA SER A 100 10.26 -1.02 12.12
C SER A 100 10.32 0.49 11.90
N GLU A 101 11.15 0.95 10.96
CA GLU A 101 11.24 2.37 10.59
C GLU A 101 9.93 2.92 9.99
N ASP A 102 9.26 2.13 9.15
CA ASP A 102 8.01 2.54 8.52
C ASP A 102 6.85 2.49 9.51
N MET A 103 6.89 1.54 10.44
CA MET A 103 5.97 1.52 11.57
C MET A 103 6.13 2.75 12.47
N GLU A 104 7.37 3.15 12.75
CA GLU A 104 7.66 4.35 13.55
C GLU A 104 7.18 5.62 12.83
N LYS A 105 7.48 5.75 11.53
CA LYS A 105 6.97 6.86 10.70
C LYS A 105 5.45 6.89 10.69
N PHE A 106 4.79 5.75 10.52
CA PHE A 106 3.33 5.64 10.55
C PHE A 106 2.77 6.09 11.90
N LYS A 107 3.28 5.55 13.02
CA LYS A 107 2.83 5.91 14.37
C LYS A 107 3.01 7.40 14.63
N ASN A 108 4.18 7.95 14.27
CA ASN A 108 4.46 9.39 14.42
C ASN A 108 3.52 10.26 13.59
N ALA A 109 3.22 9.86 12.35
CA ALA A 109 2.27 10.59 11.50
C ALA A 109 0.85 10.51 12.06
N PHE A 110 0.39 9.31 12.44
CA PHE A 110 -0.92 9.09 13.03
C PHE A 110 -1.10 9.92 14.30
N ASP A 111 -0.11 9.90 15.19
CA ASP A 111 -0.14 10.63 16.46
C ASP A 111 -0.23 12.14 16.27
N ARG A 112 0.52 12.70 15.31
CA ARG A 112 0.47 14.12 14.97
C ARG A 112 -0.91 14.53 14.46
N VAL A 113 -1.48 13.74 13.55
CA VAL A 113 -2.80 13.99 12.98
C VAL A 113 -3.88 13.84 14.05
N SER A 114 -3.85 12.76 14.84
CA SER A 114 -4.78 12.54 15.93
C SER A 114 -4.76 13.70 16.93
N LYS A 115 -3.56 14.12 17.37
CA LYS A 115 -3.41 15.27 18.27
C LYS A 115 -3.98 16.55 17.65
N PHE A 116 -3.74 16.80 16.37
CA PHE A 116 -4.24 17.99 15.68
C PHE A 116 -5.77 18.04 15.64
N TYR A 117 -6.43 16.92 15.33
CA TYR A 117 -7.89 16.89 15.14
C TYR A 117 -8.69 16.67 16.42
N THR A 118 -8.12 16.02 17.44
CA THR A 118 -8.83 15.67 18.68
C THR A 118 -8.36 16.48 19.89
N GLY A 119 -7.18 17.10 19.83
CA GLY A 119 -6.53 17.74 20.98
C GLY A 119 -6.09 16.75 22.06
N ASN A 120 -6.25 15.44 21.85
CA ASN A 120 -5.94 14.41 22.83
C ASN A 120 -4.41 14.18 22.90
N GLU A 121 -3.85 14.36 24.10
CA GLU A 121 -2.44 14.06 24.40
C GLU A 121 -2.25 12.74 25.17
N GLY A 122 -3.35 12.04 25.50
CA GLY A 122 -3.32 10.76 26.18
C GLY A 122 -2.77 9.62 25.32
N GLU A 123 -2.59 8.45 25.95
CA GLU A 123 -2.03 7.26 25.30
C GLU A 123 -2.94 6.67 24.21
N ASN A 124 -4.26 6.75 24.41
CA ASN A 124 -5.27 6.22 23.48
C ASN A 124 -5.64 7.24 22.41
N LYS A 125 -4.72 7.44 21.45
CA LYS A 125 -4.93 8.32 20.31
C LYS A 125 -5.84 7.65 19.28
N THR A 126 -6.86 8.39 18.87
CA THR A 126 -7.82 7.96 17.85
C THR A 126 -7.98 9.04 16.80
N LEU A 127 -8.45 8.65 15.63
CA LEU A 127 -8.74 9.55 14.52
C LEU A 127 -10.20 9.37 14.09
N PRO A 128 -10.99 10.43 13.93
CA PRO A 128 -12.33 10.32 13.36
C PRO A 128 -12.29 9.73 11.94
N VAL A 129 -13.18 8.80 11.64
CA VAL A 129 -13.19 8.05 10.36
C VAL A 129 -13.37 8.99 9.15
N ASN A 130 -14.17 10.05 9.30
CA ASN A 130 -14.36 11.06 8.26
C ASN A 130 -13.05 11.84 7.97
N VAL A 131 -12.25 12.12 8.99
CA VAL A 131 -10.94 12.77 8.84
C VAL A 131 -9.98 11.83 8.13
N LEU A 132 -9.91 10.56 8.55
CA LEU A 132 -9.11 9.55 7.86
C LEU A 132 -9.49 9.45 6.37
N TYR A 133 -10.79 9.32 6.08
CA TYR A 133 -11.28 9.26 4.70
C TYR A 133 -10.89 10.49 3.89
N ASN A 134 -10.99 11.68 4.48
CA ASN A 134 -10.61 12.93 3.84
C ASN A 134 -9.10 12.98 3.54
N ILE A 135 -8.26 12.56 4.48
CA ILE A 135 -6.80 12.45 4.29
C ILE A 135 -6.49 11.51 3.14
N LEU A 136 -7.06 10.31 3.15
CA LEU A 136 -6.79 9.29 2.13
C LEU A 136 -7.24 9.71 0.73
N THR A 137 -8.31 10.49 0.60
CA THR A 137 -8.95 10.75 -0.70
C THR A 137 -8.71 12.14 -1.28
N ASN A 138 -8.10 13.07 -0.53
CA ASN A 138 -7.94 14.46 -0.96
C ASN A 138 -6.53 15.05 -0.76
N PHE A 139 -5.59 14.37 -0.09
CA PHE A 139 -4.24 14.90 0.16
C PHE A 139 -3.16 14.20 -0.68
N GLU A 140 -2.16 14.97 -1.09
CA GLU A 140 -0.97 14.57 -1.88
C GLU A 140 -1.29 13.65 -3.06
N ASP A 141 -1.17 12.33 -2.86
CA ASP A 141 -1.46 11.28 -3.81
C ASP A 141 -2.81 10.61 -3.46
N PRO A 142 -3.95 11.25 -3.79
CA PRO A 142 -5.25 10.83 -3.30
C PRO A 142 -5.63 9.44 -3.82
N MET A 143 -6.07 8.60 -2.89
CA MET A 143 -6.72 7.34 -3.19
C MET A 143 -8.07 7.61 -3.89
N PRO A 144 -8.44 6.83 -4.94
CA PRO A 144 -9.76 6.93 -5.54
C PRO A 144 -10.86 6.75 -4.48
N LYS A 145 -11.86 7.65 -4.46
CA LYS A 145 -12.91 7.68 -3.43
C LYS A 145 -13.55 6.33 -3.16
N ARG A 146 -13.82 5.53 -4.20
CA ARG A 146 -14.39 4.18 -4.06
C ARG A 146 -13.49 3.23 -3.27
N VAL A 147 -12.17 3.29 -3.49
CA VAL A 147 -11.18 2.50 -2.75
C VAL A 147 -11.08 3.02 -1.31
N GLY A 148 -11.08 4.34 -1.13
CA GLY A 148 -11.13 4.95 0.21
C GLY A 148 -12.37 4.53 1.00
N THR A 149 -13.55 4.49 0.36
CA THR A 149 -14.80 3.99 0.96
C THR A 149 -14.70 2.53 1.36
N TYR A 150 -14.17 1.67 0.48
CA TYR A 150 -13.93 0.26 0.78
C TYR A 150 -13.01 0.10 1.99
N LEU A 151 -11.88 0.81 2.01
CA LEU A 151 -10.91 0.74 3.09
C LEU A 151 -11.54 1.12 4.44
N VAL A 152 -12.22 2.28 4.50
CA VAL A 152 -12.83 2.71 5.78
C VAL A 152 -13.99 1.84 6.23
N SER A 153 -14.71 1.21 5.31
CA SER A 153 -15.79 0.26 5.64
C SER A 153 -15.31 -1.06 6.24
N ASN A 154 -14.05 -1.43 5.98
CA ASN A 154 -13.43 -2.65 6.51
C ASN A 154 -12.67 -2.43 7.83
N LEU A 155 -12.62 -1.19 8.34
CA LEU A 155 -11.98 -0.87 9.61
C LEU A 155 -12.85 -1.30 10.79
N ASN A 156 -12.20 -1.86 11.81
CA ASN A 156 -12.81 -1.98 13.13
C ASN A 156 -12.86 -0.59 13.78
N VAL A 157 -14.06 0.00 13.80
CA VAL A 157 -14.31 1.35 14.32
C VAL A 157 -15.10 1.30 15.63
N TYR A 158 -14.78 2.18 16.56
CA TYR A 158 -15.55 2.40 17.79
C TYR A 158 -15.85 3.88 17.93
N ASN A 159 -17.09 4.25 18.19
CA ASN A 159 -17.54 5.65 18.28
C ASN A 159 -17.19 6.51 17.03
N ASN A 160 -17.22 5.92 15.83
CA ASN A 160 -16.78 6.56 14.57
C ASN A 160 -15.32 7.04 14.59
N GLU A 161 -14.50 6.43 15.44
CA GLU A 161 -13.07 6.68 15.53
C GLU A 161 -12.29 5.39 15.28
N VAL A 162 -11.07 5.56 14.79
CA VAL A 162 -10.14 4.48 14.49
C VAL A 162 -8.83 4.70 15.24
N SER A 163 -8.23 3.62 15.72
CA SER A 163 -6.89 3.64 16.33
C SER A 163 -5.81 3.31 15.31
N ALA A 164 -4.57 3.74 15.57
CA ALA A 164 -3.39 3.36 14.79
C ALA A 164 -3.30 1.84 14.58
N ARG A 165 -3.60 1.07 15.65
CA ARG A 165 -3.62 -0.39 15.62
C ARG A 165 -4.63 -0.93 14.61
N SER A 166 -5.86 -0.43 14.62
CA SER A 166 -6.92 -0.92 13.72
C SER A 166 -6.57 -0.68 12.24
N LEU A 167 -5.90 0.43 11.94
CA LEU A 167 -5.36 0.72 10.61
C LEU A 167 -4.22 -0.22 10.23
N LEU A 168 -3.27 -0.44 11.14
CA LEU A 168 -2.17 -1.37 10.91
C LEU A 168 -2.66 -2.80 10.69
N CYS A 169 -3.64 -3.26 11.47
CA CYS A 169 -4.28 -4.56 11.26
C CYS A 169 -4.88 -4.69 9.85
N LEU A 170 -5.53 -3.64 9.34
CA LEU A 170 -6.09 -3.65 7.99
C LEU A 170 -4.99 -3.72 6.93
N LEU A 171 -3.91 -2.95 7.08
CA LEU A 171 -2.79 -2.94 6.15
C LEU A 171 -1.98 -4.25 6.18
N ALA A 172 -1.90 -4.88 7.36
CA ALA A 172 -1.21 -6.14 7.58
C ALA A 172 -1.97 -7.36 7.07
N ARG A 173 -3.30 -7.25 6.92
CA ARG A 173 -4.10 -8.27 6.25
C ARG A 173 -3.68 -8.29 4.79
N ARG A 174 -2.72 -9.16 4.46
CA ARG A 174 -2.65 -9.76 3.13
C ARG A 174 -3.99 -10.47 2.94
N GLU A 175 -4.95 -9.81 2.30
CA GLU A 175 -6.13 -10.51 1.80
C GLU A 175 -5.58 -11.73 1.05
N GLU A 176 -5.97 -12.94 1.46
CA GLU A 176 -5.67 -14.18 0.76
C GLU A 176 -6.38 -14.13 -0.61
N PHE A 177 -5.87 -13.32 -1.53
CA PHE A 177 -6.30 -13.31 -2.92
C PHE A 177 -5.86 -14.64 -3.53
N GLY A 178 -6.75 -15.63 -3.53
CA GLY A 178 -6.51 -16.88 -4.26
C GLY A 178 -7.09 -18.16 -3.69
N LYS A 179 -7.75 -18.19 -2.51
CA LYS A 179 -8.55 -19.37 -2.14
C LYS A 179 -9.97 -19.24 -2.69
N VAL A 180 -10.09 -19.37 -4.01
CA VAL A 180 -11.35 -19.82 -4.59
C VAL A 180 -11.42 -21.32 -4.28
N VAL A 181 -12.32 -21.69 -3.36
CA VAL A 181 -12.72 -23.09 -3.16
C VAL A 181 -13.56 -23.53 -4.36
#